data_AF-A0A838EZ39-F1
#
_entry.id   AF-A0A838EZ39-F1
#
_cell.length_a   1.000
_cell.length_b   1.000
_cell.length_c   1.000
_cell.angle_alpha   90.00
_cell.angle_beta   90.00
_cell.angle_gamma   90.00
#
_symmetry.space_group_name_H-M   'P 1'
#
loop_
_entity.id
_entity.type
_entity.pdbx_description
1 polymer ?
#
loop_
_entity_poly.entity_id
_entity_poly.type
_entity_poly.pdbx_seq_one_letter_code
_entity_poly.pdbx_strand_id
1 'polypeptide(L)'
;MKSTLVVLLLSFFLVSCGLQSIPTANNAVEGSWAEVQNQYKRRADLIPNLVETVKGYAGHEKETLEGVISARAKATAITVDAKDLNPETLQKFQAAQGQLSQALGRLMVVSERYPDLKANQNFQALQSQLEGTENRITIARRRYIEEVQNFNNLVTVFPTSLTNSLIHHFEKKPQFTANEAEQKTPEVKF
;
A
#
# COMPACT_ATOMS: atom_id res chain seq x y z
N MET A 1 -45.38 20.72 18.06
CA MET A 1 -45.20 20.51 16.61
C MET A 1 -44.04 21.31 16.03
N LYS A 2 -43.98 22.65 16.17
CA LYS A 2 -42.85 23.45 15.63
C LYS A 2 -41.49 23.11 16.27
N SER A 3 -41.41 22.99 17.60
CA SER A 3 -40.17 22.61 18.31
C SER A 3 -39.70 21.19 17.94
N THR A 4 -40.63 20.23 17.84
CA THR A 4 -40.33 18.87 17.39
C THR A 4 -39.81 18.81 15.95
N LEU A 5 -40.34 19.65 15.05
CA LEU A 5 -39.86 19.73 13.67
C LEU A 5 -38.44 20.34 13.58
N VAL A 6 -38.13 21.34 14.41
CA VAL A 6 -36.79 21.97 14.48
C VAL A 6 -35.76 20.99 15.03
N VAL A 7 -36.10 20.22 16.06
CA VAL A 7 -35.20 19.18 16.61
C VAL A 7 -34.94 18.07 15.60
N LEU A 8 -35.95 17.69 14.81
CA LEU A 8 -35.83 16.66 13.77
C LEU A 8 -35.05 17.15 12.54
N LEU A 9 -35.17 18.44 12.21
CA LEU A 9 -34.33 19.07 11.19
C LEU A 9 -32.87 19.16 11.66
N LEU A 10 -32.64 19.58 12.91
CA LEU A 10 -31.29 19.66 13.48
C LEU A 10 -30.63 18.28 13.53
N SER A 11 -31.34 17.24 13.96
CA SER A 11 -30.77 15.89 14.00
C SER A 11 -30.41 15.37 12.60
N PHE A 12 -31.22 15.66 11.58
CA PHE A 12 -30.90 15.31 10.19
C PHE A 12 -29.70 16.10 9.64
N PHE A 13 -29.60 17.39 9.97
CA PHE A 13 -28.45 18.23 9.63
C PHE A 13 -27.16 17.77 10.32
N LEU A 14 -27.23 17.34 11.59
CA LEU A 14 -26.07 16.83 12.33
C LEU A 14 -25.52 15.55 11.68
N VAL A 15 -26.35 14.65 11.18
CA VAL A 15 -25.91 13.42 10.50
C VAL A 15 -25.31 13.73 9.12
N SER A 16 -25.83 14.74 8.41
CA SER A 16 -25.40 15.08 7.04
C SER A 16 -24.23 16.08 6.97
N CYS A 17 -23.86 16.75 8.07
CA CYS A 17 -22.87 17.83 8.07
C CYS A 17 -21.51 17.42 8.64
N GLY A 18 -21.05 16.17 8.48
CA GLY A 18 -19.67 15.80 8.81
C GLY A 18 -19.43 15.12 10.17
N LEU A 19 -20.34 15.24 11.14
CA LEU A 19 -20.14 14.70 12.50
C LEU A 19 -19.91 13.19 12.54
N GLN A 20 -20.69 12.44 11.76
CA GLN A 20 -20.53 10.99 11.63
C GLN A 20 -19.64 10.62 10.44
N SER A 21 -19.77 11.35 9.32
CA SER A 21 -19.11 10.95 8.08
C SER A 21 -17.59 11.12 8.13
N ILE A 22 -17.06 12.14 8.82
CA ILE A 22 -15.61 12.36 8.95
C ILE A 22 -14.95 11.21 9.76
N PRO A 23 -15.39 10.88 11.00
CA PRO A 23 -14.83 9.73 11.72
C PRO A 23 -15.02 8.40 10.98
N THR A 24 -16.16 8.21 10.30
CA THR A 24 -16.40 6.99 9.51
C THR A 24 -15.41 6.87 8.36
N ALA A 25 -15.15 7.95 7.63
CA ALA A 25 -14.16 7.99 6.57
C ALA A 25 -12.73 7.82 7.11
N ASN A 26 -12.40 8.38 8.29
CA ASN A 26 -11.11 8.13 8.94
C ASN A 26 -10.90 6.64 9.21
N ASN A 27 -11.91 5.97 9.78
CA ASN A 27 -11.85 4.52 10.06
C ASN A 27 -11.73 3.70 8.76
N ALA A 28 -12.36 4.12 7.66
CA ALA A 28 -12.21 3.48 6.36
C ALA A 28 -10.78 3.62 5.80
N VAL A 29 -10.14 4.78 5.99
CA VAL A 29 -8.73 4.97 5.65
C VAL A 29 -7.82 4.07 6.51
N GLU A 30 -8.05 4.00 7.82
CA GLU A 30 -7.28 3.12 8.71
C GLU A 30 -7.41 1.64 8.32
N GLY A 31 -8.63 1.20 8.00
CA GLY A 31 -8.90 -0.17 7.54
C GLY A 31 -8.25 -0.49 6.19
N SER A 32 -8.34 0.42 5.22
CA SER A 32 -7.69 0.23 3.91
C SER A 32 -6.16 0.29 4.00
N TRP A 33 -5.58 1.09 4.91
CA TRP A 33 -4.15 1.08 5.18
C TRP A 33 -3.68 -0.25 5.80
N ALA A 34 -4.43 -0.80 6.75
CA ALA A 34 -4.15 -2.11 7.31
C ALA A 34 -4.15 -3.19 6.24
N GLU A 35 -5.08 -3.13 5.29
CA GLU A 35 -5.13 -4.06 4.15
C GLU A 35 -3.88 -3.92 3.25
N VAL A 36 -3.42 -2.71 2.96
CA VAL A 36 -2.16 -2.48 2.23
C VAL A 36 -0.99 -3.15 2.96
N GLN A 37 -0.86 -2.93 4.27
CA GLN A 37 0.20 -3.53 5.08
C GLN A 37 0.13 -5.06 5.07
N ASN A 38 -1.07 -5.65 5.14
CA ASN A 38 -1.27 -7.09 5.08
C ASN A 38 -0.76 -7.69 3.76
N GLN A 39 -1.04 -7.05 2.61
CA GLN A 39 -0.57 -7.54 1.33
C GLN A 39 0.95 -7.41 1.18
N TYR A 40 1.55 -6.31 1.65
CA TYR A 40 3.02 -6.18 1.68
C TYR A 40 3.70 -7.16 2.63
N LYS A 41 3.09 -7.44 3.79
CA LYS A 41 3.57 -8.46 4.74
C LYS A 41 3.53 -9.84 4.09
N ARG A 42 2.41 -10.22 3.44
CA ARG A 42 2.29 -11.48 2.71
C ARG A 42 3.41 -11.65 1.67
N ARG A 43 3.72 -10.60 0.91
CA ARG A 43 4.82 -10.62 -0.05
C ARG A 43 6.15 -10.91 0.65
N ALA A 44 6.43 -10.24 1.76
CA ALA A 44 7.64 -10.46 2.53
C ALA A 44 7.72 -11.88 3.13
N ASP A 45 6.59 -12.46 3.53
CA ASP A 45 6.51 -13.80 4.12
C ASP A 45 6.77 -14.93 3.10
N LEU A 46 6.57 -14.68 1.80
CA LEU A 46 6.88 -15.64 0.73
C LEU A 46 8.38 -15.70 0.39
N ILE A 47 9.14 -14.65 0.69
CA ILE A 47 10.54 -14.52 0.26
C ILE A 47 11.48 -15.58 0.85
N PRO A 48 11.39 -15.97 2.15
CA PRO A 48 12.28 -17.00 2.68
C PRO A 48 12.16 -18.32 1.90
N ASN A 49 10.93 -18.75 1.58
CA ASN A 49 10.70 -19.96 0.78
C ASN A 49 11.24 -19.82 -0.65
N LEU A 50 11.11 -18.63 -1.25
CA LEU A 50 11.70 -18.34 -2.56
C LEU A 50 13.23 -18.43 -2.51
N VAL A 51 13.86 -17.79 -1.52
CA VAL A 51 15.31 -17.77 -1.33
C VAL A 51 15.84 -19.18 -1.13
N GLU A 52 15.21 -20.00 -0.29
CA GLU A 52 15.63 -21.39 -0.07
C GLU A 52 15.48 -22.24 -1.34
N THR A 53 14.39 -22.04 -2.10
CA THR A 53 14.20 -22.74 -3.38
C THR A 53 15.29 -22.36 -4.38
N VAL A 54 15.61 -21.06 -4.52
CA VAL A 54 16.66 -20.60 -5.44
C VAL A 54 18.04 -21.06 -4.98
N LYS A 55 18.35 -21.05 -3.68
CA LYS A 55 19.63 -21.54 -3.14
C LYS A 55 19.94 -22.98 -3.53
N GLY A 56 18.92 -23.84 -3.61
CA GLY A 56 19.08 -25.24 -4.01
C GLY A 56 19.60 -25.45 -5.43
N TYR A 57 19.39 -24.47 -6.33
CA TYR A 57 19.78 -24.55 -7.74
C TYR A 57 20.87 -23.54 -8.14
N ALA A 58 20.85 -22.36 -7.52
CA ALA A 58 21.69 -21.22 -7.87
C ALA A 58 22.47 -20.71 -6.64
N GLY A 59 22.99 -21.61 -5.80
CA GLY A 59 23.72 -21.24 -4.57
C GLY A 59 24.98 -20.38 -4.77
N HIS A 60 25.50 -20.31 -6.00
CA HIS A 60 26.61 -19.43 -6.38
C HIS A 60 26.17 -17.96 -6.51
N GLU A 61 24.87 -17.67 -6.65
CA GLU A 61 24.28 -16.33 -6.79
C GLU A 61 24.10 -15.63 -5.42
N LYS A 62 25.17 -15.67 -4.60
CA LYS A 62 25.14 -15.18 -3.21
C LYS A 62 24.77 -13.70 -3.12
N GLU A 63 25.38 -12.86 -3.96
CA GLU A 63 25.13 -11.41 -3.96
C GLU A 63 23.65 -11.10 -4.25
N THR A 64 23.06 -11.81 -5.21
CA THR A 64 21.64 -11.66 -5.56
C THR A 64 20.73 -12.07 -4.39
N LEU A 65 21.01 -13.23 -3.77
CA LEU A 65 20.23 -13.75 -2.66
C LEU A 65 20.34 -12.87 -1.41
N GLU A 66 21.55 -12.41 -1.07
CA GLU A 66 21.80 -11.47 0.02
C GLU A 66 21.08 -10.13 -0.24
N GLY A 67 21.09 -9.65 -1.48
CA GLY A 67 20.35 -8.46 -1.89
C GLY A 67 18.85 -8.58 -1.61
N VAL A 68 18.25 -9.75 -1.91
CA VAL A 68 16.82 -10.02 -1.64
C VAL A 68 16.54 -10.12 -0.16
N ILE A 69 17.39 -10.80 0.61
CA ILE A 69 17.25 -10.93 2.06
C ILE A 69 17.35 -9.56 2.74
N SER A 70 18.33 -8.73 2.33
CA SER A 70 18.52 -7.37 2.85
C SER A 70 17.33 -6.47 2.49
N ALA A 71 16.87 -6.51 1.24
CA ALA A 71 15.72 -5.72 0.81
C ALA A 71 14.44 -6.12 1.56
N ARG A 72 14.22 -7.43 1.79
CA ARG A 72 13.13 -7.92 2.65
C ARG A 72 13.25 -7.34 4.05
N ALA A 73 14.42 -7.45 4.68
CA ALA A 73 14.63 -6.99 6.04
C ALA A 73 14.29 -5.50 6.19
N LYS A 74 14.76 -4.67 5.24
CA LYS A 74 14.41 -3.24 5.17
C LYS A 74 12.91 -3.01 4.98
N ALA A 75 12.29 -3.73 4.05
CA ALA A 75 10.85 -3.61 3.78
C ALA A 75 9.98 -4.00 5.00
N THR A 76 10.40 -4.99 5.80
CA THR A 76 9.69 -5.40 7.02
C THR A 76 10.00 -4.55 8.24
N ALA A 77 11.15 -3.86 8.26
CA ALA A 77 11.54 -2.99 9.36
C ALA A 77 10.74 -1.68 9.38
N ILE A 78 10.29 -1.21 8.20
CA ILE A 78 9.44 -0.04 8.10
C ILE A 78 7.99 -0.45 8.37
N THR A 79 7.57 -0.28 9.61
CA THR A 79 6.17 -0.34 10.02
C THR A 79 5.66 1.08 10.21
N VAL A 80 4.52 1.40 9.62
CA VAL A 80 3.93 2.75 9.72
C VAL A 80 2.51 2.57 10.23
N ASP A 81 2.29 2.99 11.47
CA ASP A 81 0.96 3.05 12.04
C ASP A 81 0.11 4.07 11.30
N ALA A 82 -1.19 3.78 11.15
CA ALA A 82 -2.11 4.66 10.43
C ALA A 82 -2.20 6.08 11.03
N LYS A 83 -1.86 6.21 12.32
CA LYS A 83 -1.85 7.47 13.07
C LYS A 83 -0.62 8.33 12.78
N ASP A 84 0.51 7.71 12.46
CA ASP A 84 1.79 8.37 12.16
C ASP A 84 2.02 8.51 10.64
N LEU A 85 0.98 8.24 9.86
CA LEU A 85 1.03 8.25 8.42
C LEU A 85 1.05 9.70 7.91
N ASN A 86 2.21 10.11 7.41
CA ASN A 86 2.45 11.41 6.81
C ASN A 86 3.19 11.21 5.46
N PRO A 87 3.37 12.26 4.64
CA PRO A 87 4.02 12.12 3.34
C PRO A 87 5.43 11.50 3.42
N GLU A 88 6.20 11.83 4.45
CA GLU A 88 7.56 11.33 4.64
C GLU A 88 7.57 9.84 5.03
N THR A 89 6.74 9.42 5.99
CA THR A 89 6.64 8.01 6.41
C THR A 89 6.08 7.14 5.30
N LEU A 90 5.10 7.64 4.55
CA LEU A 90 4.58 6.97 3.36
C LEU A 90 5.64 6.85 2.26
N GLN A 91 6.45 7.88 2.01
CA GLN A 91 7.53 7.83 1.03
C GLN A 91 8.62 6.84 1.45
N LYS A 92 9.03 6.83 2.72
CA LYS A 92 9.98 5.84 3.26
C LYS A 92 9.46 4.41 3.09
N PHE A 93 8.19 4.18 3.43
CA PHE A 93 7.54 2.89 3.21
C PHE A 93 7.58 2.49 1.73
N GLN A 94 7.15 3.37 0.82
CA GLN A 94 7.18 3.10 -0.62
C GLN A 94 8.59 2.81 -1.14
N ALA A 95 9.60 3.57 -0.68
CA ALA A 95 10.99 3.37 -1.09
C ALA A 95 11.50 1.98 -0.70
N ALA A 96 11.24 1.53 0.53
CA ALA A 96 11.64 0.19 0.97
C ALA A 96 10.89 -0.92 0.21
N GLN A 97 9.59 -0.74 -0.03
CA GLN A 97 8.82 -1.69 -0.84
C GLN A 97 9.30 -1.73 -2.30
N GLY A 98 9.72 -0.60 -2.86
CA GLY A 98 10.30 -0.51 -4.20
C GLY A 98 11.68 -1.17 -4.32
N GLN A 99 12.54 -1.01 -3.31
CA GLN A 99 13.82 -1.71 -3.24
C GLN A 99 13.63 -3.23 -3.24
N LEU A 100 12.61 -3.72 -2.52
CA LEU A 100 12.25 -5.13 -2.53
C LEU A 100 11.76 -5.60 -3.92
N SER A 101 10.86 -4.85 -4.57
CA SER A 101 10.42 -5.17 -5.93
C SER A 101 11.60 -5.23 -6.91
N GLN A 102 12.56 -4.31 -6.81
CA GLN A 102 13.74 -4.29 -7.66
C GLN A 102 14.66 -5.50 -7.41
N ALA A 103 14.86 -5.89 -6.15
CA ALA A 103 15.64 -7.07 -5.79
C ALA A 103 15.01 -8.36 -6.31
N LEU A 104 13.68 -8.49 -6.19
CA LEU A 104 12.92 -9.60 -6.77
C LEU A 104 13.04 -9.62 -8.30
N GLY A 105 12.98 -8.47 -8.97
CA GLY A 105 13.19 -8.37 -10.42
C GLY A 105 14.56 -8.90 -10.86
N ARG A 106 15.63 -8.53 -10.13
CA ARG A 106 16.98 -9.08 -10.39
C ARG A 106 17.04 -10.60 -10.18
N LEU A 107 16.40 -11.11 -9.12
CA LEU A 107 16.31 -12.54 -8.85
C LEU A 107 15.59 -13.29 -9.98
N MET A 108 14.53 -12.73 -10.55
CA MET A 108 13.83 -13.33 -11.69
C MET A 108 14.74 -13.38 -12.93
N VAL A 109 15.49 -12.32 -13.23
CA VAL A 109 16.48 -12.33 -14.33
C VAL A 109 17.56 -13.40 -14.12
N VAL A 110 18.03 -13.57 -12.88
CA VAL A 110 18.99 -14.64 -12.55
C VAL A 110 18.35 -16.01 -12.77
N SER A 111 17.09 -16.21 -12.37
CA SER A 111 16.40 -17.49 -12.52
C SER A 111 16.26 -17.96 -13.97
N GLU A 112 16.24 -17.04 -14.95
CA GLU A 112 16.22 -17.37 -16.38
C GLU A 112 17.49 -18.10 -16.85
N ARG A 113 18.61 -17.95 -16.13
CA ARG A 113 19.89 -18.63 -16.43
C ARG A 113 19.94 -20.07 -15.93
N TYR A 114 18.94 -20.50 -15.14
CA TYR A 114 18.89 -21.81 -14.50
C TYR A 114 17.63 -22.58 -14.94
N PRO A 115 17.69 -23.33 -16.05
CA PRO A 115 16.53 -24.05 -16.60
C PRO A 115 15.85 -24.99 -15.60
N ASP A 116 16.63 -25.68 -14.77
CA ASP A 116 16.10 -26.62 -13.76
C ASP A 116 15.32 -25.91 -12.66
N LEU A 117 15.77 -24.72 -12.24
CA LEU A 117 15.03 -23.87 -11.30
C LEU A 117 13.75 -23.32 -11.94
N LYS A 118 13.84 -22.88 -13.20
CA LYS A 118 12.68 -22.39 -13.96
C LYS A 118 11.61 -23.47 -14.14
N ALA A 119 12.02 -24.72 -14.31
CA ALA A 119 11.14 -25.87 -14.40
C ALA A 119 10.65 -26.39 -13.03
N ASN A 120 11.21 -25.91 -11.92
CA ASN A 120 10.83 -26.36 -10.59
C ASN A 120 9.40 -25.90 -10.24
N GLN A 121 8.53 -26.85 -9.93
CA GLN A 121 7.12 -26.59 -9.62
C GLN A 121 6.91 -25.69 -8.40
N ASN A 122 7.75 -25.83 -7.36
CA ASN A 122 7.67 -24.98 -6.17
C ASN A 122 8.06 -23.53 -6.48
N PHE A 123 9.09 -23.34 -7.33
CA PHE A 123 9.51 -22.02 -7.78
C PHE A 123 8.40 -21.34 -8.61
N GLN A 124 7.81 -22.05 -9.57
CA GLN A 124 6.69 -21.54 -10.37
C GLN A 124 5.47 -21.19 -9.50
N ALA A 125 5.15 -22.03 -8.51
CA ALA A 125 4.07 -21.76 -7.57
C ALA A 125 4.34 -20.49 -6.74
N LEU A 126 5.56 -20.31 -6.24
CA LEU A 126 5.96 -19.11 -5.50
C LEU A 126 5.93 -17.85 -6.39
N GLN A 127 6.36 -17.95 -7.65
CA GLN A 127 6.26 -16.86 -8.61
C GLN A 127 4.80 -16.44 -8.82
N SER A 128 3.90 -17.40 -9.05
CA SER A 128 2.46 -17.14 -9.18
C SER A 128 1.85 -16.52 -7.92
N GLN A 129 2.27 -16.97 -6.73
CA GLN A 129 1.82 -16.38 -5.46
C GLN A 129 2.31 -14.95 -5.28
N LEU A 130 3.55 -14.64 -5.68
CA LEU A 130 4.12 -13.30 -5.64
C LEU A 130 3.40 -12.38 -6.63
N GLU A 131 3.19 -12.80 -7.87
CA GLU A 131 2.40 -12.07 -8.87
C GLU A 131 0.98 -11.80 -8.36
N GLY A 132 0.31 -12.83 -7.83
CA GLY A 132 -1.01 -12.68 -7.22
C GLY A 132 -1.01 -11.70 -6.04
N THR A 133 0.10 -11.62 -5.30
CA THR A 133 0.25 -10.65 -4.20
C THR A 133 0.48 -9.23 -4.73
N GLU A 134 1.26 -9.03 -5.79
CA GLU A 134 1.44 -7.73 -6.45
C GLU A 134 0.12 -7.17 -7.01
N ASN A 135 -0.70 -8.04 -7.61
CA ASN A 135 -2.04 -7.66 -8.07
C ASN A 135 -2.94 -7.21 -6.91
N ARG A 136 -2.88 -7.92 -5.77
CA ARG A 136 -3.62 -7.54 -4.55
C ARG A 136 -3.09 -6.25 -3.94
N ILE A 137 -1.77 -6.04 -3.94
CA ILE A 137 -1.15 -4.77 -3.51
C ILE A 137 -1.69 -3.62 -4.36
N THR A 138 -1.73 -3.77 -5.68
CA THR A 138 -2.26 -2.75 -6.59
C THR A 138 -3.72 -2.41 -6.26
N ILE A 139 -4.56 -3.42 -6.05
CA ILE A 139 -5.97 -3.22 -5.66
C ILE A 139 -6.09 -2.55 -4.29
N ALA A 140 -5.31 -3.00 -3.30
CA ALA A 140 -5.32 -2.43 -1.95
C ALA A 140 -4.88 -0.96 -1.95
N ARG A 141 -3.83 -0.62 -2.72
CA ARG A 141 -3.37 0.76 -2.91
C ARG A 141 -4.44 1.61 -3.57
N ARG A 142 -5.11 1.12 -4.62
CA ARG A 142 -6.22 1.83 -5.26
C ARG A 142 -7.34 2.11 -4.27
N ARG A 143 -7.77 1.11 -3.51
CA ARG A 143 -8.81 1.29 -2.47
C ARG A 143 -8.37 2.33 -1.43
N TYR A 144 -7.14 2.27 -0.95
CA TYR A 144 -6.62 3.27 -0.02
C TYR A 144 -6.63 4.68 -0.62
N ILE A 145 -6.25 4.86 -1.89
CA ILE A 145 -6.33 6.15 -2.59
C ILE A 145 -7.76 6.67 -2.61
N GLU A 146 -8.73 5.81 -2.95
CA GLU A 146 -10.16 6.17 -2.99
C GLU A 146 -10.68 6.61 -1.61
N GLU A 147 -10.36 5.85 -0.55
CA GLU A 147 -10.76 6.20 0.82
C GLU A 147 -10.08 7.49 1.31
N VAL A 148 -8.79 7.69 1.00
CA VAL A 148 -8.08 8.93 1.33
C VAL A 148 -8.67 10.12 0.58
N GLN A 149 -9.02 9.95 -0.70
CA GLN A 149 -9.66 11.01 -1.48
C GLN A 149 -11.01 11.39 -0.86
N ASN A 150 -11.85 10.40 -0.51
CA ASN A 150 -13.13 10.62 0.16
C ASN A 150 -12.93 11.37 1.49
N PHE A 151 -12.05 10.88 2.35
CA PHE A 151 -11.72 11.52 3.62
C PHE A 151 -11.21 12.95 3.43
N ASN A 152 -10.25 13.16 2.52
CA ASN A 152 -9.66 14.46 2.23
C ASN A 152 -10.70 15.46 1.71
N ASN A 153 -11.66 15.00 0.90
CA ASN A 153 -12.78 15.83 0.46
C ASN A 153 -13.66 16.25 1.65
N LEU A 154 -14.00 15.33 2.55
CA LEU A 154 -14.84 15.65 3.71
C LEU A 154 -14.19 16.69 4.64
N VAL A 155 -12.87 16.62 4.85
CA VAL A 155 -12.17 17.54 5.75
C VAL A 155 -11.83 18.89 5.11
N THR A 156 -11.86 19.02 3.78
CA THR A 156 -11.41 20.24 3.08
C THR A 156 -12.45 20.93 2.21
N VAL A 157 -13.52 20.25 1.81
CA VAL A 157 -14.58 20.80 0.96
C VAL A 157 -15.81 21.19 1.80
N PHE A 158 -16.39 22.35 1.51
CA PHE A 158 -17.62 22.82 2.12
C PHE A 158 -18.82 21.94 1.68
N PRO A 159 -19.80 21.61 2.55
CA PRO A 159 -20.02 22.14 3.90
C PRO A 159 -19.30 21.39 5.03
N THR A 160 -18.86 20.15 4.80
CA THR A 160 -18.33 19.28 5.87
C THR A 160 -17.00 19.77 6.46
N SER A 161 -16.21 20.53 5.69
CA SER A 161 -14.98 21.15 6.18
C SER A 161 -15.19 22.14 7.33
N LEU A 162 -16.37 22.76 7.44
CA LEU A 162 -16.71 23.63 8.57
C LEU A 162 -16.78 22.83 9.87
N THR A 163 -17.47 21.69 9.84
CA THR A 163 -17.55 20.77 10.98
C THR A 163 -16.19 20.20 11.34
N ASN A 164 -15.36 19.89 10.34
CA ASN A 164 -13.97 19.52 10.61
C ASN A 164 -13.22 20.65 11.34
N SER A 165 -13.32 21.89 10.87
CA SER A 165 -12.62 23.03 11.48
C SER A 165 -13.12 23.39 12.88
N LEU A 166 -14.39 23.12 13.20
CA LEU A 166 -14.99 23.50 14.49
C LEU A 166 -14.94 22.39 15.55
N ILE A 167 -14.90 21.11 15.14
CA ILE A 167 -15.10 19.98 16.05
C ILE A 167 -13.93 18.98 15.99
N HIS A 168 -13.54 18.53 14.80
CA HIS A 168 -12.67 17.35 14.67
C HIS A 168 -11.18 17.68 14.46
N HIS A 169 -10.88 18.78 13.77
CA HIS A 169 -9.54 19.26 13.49
C HIS A 169 -8.63 18.25 12.78
N PHE A 170 -9.18 17.41 11.89
CA PHE A 170 -8.36 16.50 11.10
C PHE A 170 -7.63 17.22 9.98
N GLU A 171 -6.39 16.78 9.72
CA GLU A 171 -5.61 17.17 8.55
C GLU A 171 -5.83 16.21 7.37
N LYS A 172 -5.40 16.63 6.18
CA LYS A 172 -5.40 15.75 5.00
C LYS A 172 -4.46 14.56 5.24
N LYS A 173 -4.94 13.36 4.91
CA LYS A 173 -4.12 12.16 4.90
C LYS A 173 -3.29 12.08 3.62
N PRO A 174 -2.05 11.54 3.71
CA PRO A 174 -1.20 11.37 2.54
C PRO A 174 -1.75 10.26 1.63
N GLN A 175 -1.54 10.41 0.33
CA GLN A 175 -1.95 9.44 -0.68
C GLN A 175 -0.73 8.87 -1.41
N PHE A 176 -0.88 7.67 -1.96
CA PHE A 176 0.09 7.15 -2.92
C PHE A 176 0.12 8.06 -4.16
N THR A 177 1.32 8.41 -4.61
CA THR A 177 1.51 9.04 -5.92
C THR A 177 1.83 7.96 -6.96
N ALA A 178 1.58 8.27 -8.23
CA ALA A 178 2.13 7.47 -9.32
C ALA A 178 3.66 7.51 -9.20
N ASN A 179 4.32 6.36 -9.30
CA ASN A 179 5.77 6.28 -9.26
C ASN A 179 6.35 7.19 -10.35
N GLU A 180 7.27 8.10 -10.00
CA GLU A 180 7.99 8.93 -10.99
C GLU A 180 8.71 8.07 -12.06
N ALA A 181 9.03 6.82 -11.73
CA ALA A 181 9.59 5.84 -12.66
C ALA A 181 8.63 5.39 -13.77
N GLU A 182 7.30 5.44 -13.57
CA GLU A 182 6.30 5.14 -14.59
C GLU A 182 5.97 6.36 -15.47
N GLN A 183 6.30 7.57 -15.01
CA GLN A 183 6.13 8.80 -15.80
C GLN A 183 7.24 9.02 -16.83
N LYS A 184 8.37 8.30 -16.71
CA LYS A 184 9.37 8.23 -17.79
C LYS A 184 8.93 7.18 -18.80
N THR A 185 8.05 7.59 -19.72
CA THR A 185 7.78 6.83 -20.94
C THR A 185 9.13 6.49 -21.59
N PRO A 186 9.44 5.21 -21.86
CA PRO A 186 10.68 4.87 -22.54
C PRO A 186 10.67 5.52 -23.93
N GLU A 187 11.64 6.42 -24.18
CA GLU A 187 11.88 6.94 -25.52
C GLU A 187 12.33 5.78 -26.40
N VAL A 188 11.41 5.26 -27.22
CA VAL A 188 11.75 4.32 -28.28
C VAL A 188 12.48 5.10 -29.36
N LYS A 189 13.81 5.02 -29.35
CA LYS A 189 14.64 5.46 -30.47
C LYS A 189 14.73 4.30 -31.46
N PHE A 190 14.15 4.51 -32.64
CA PHE A 190 14.42 3.69 -33.83
C PHE A 190 15.82 3.99 -34.35
#